data_AF-A0A955Y0I9-F1
#
_entry.id   AF-A0A955Y0I9-F1
#
_cell.length_a   1.000
_cell.length_b   1.000
_cell.length_c   1.000
_cell.angle_alpha   90.00
_cell.angle_beta   90.00
_cell.angle_gamma   90.00
#
_symmetry.space_group_name_H-M   'P 1'
#
loop_
_entity.id
_entity.type
_entity.pdbx_description
1 polymer ?
#
loop_
_entity_poly.entity_id
_entity_poly.type
_entity_poly.pdbx_seq_one_letter_code
_entity_poly.pdbx_strand_id
1 'polypeptide(L)'
;MRSPFDLGKRVLMWVVSGFSILAGYGLAKLEPFREAVVLPLTAVDQAVPLLPFTVWIYGSGTLMCLVAWLAVPDGRAARRFYFTLLMSAVICWFFFLLFPTTYPRHLWPLPEGDSLTLREFRDLRGTDSPSNCFPSQHVALAWALALCWVDWTKRAWVKVGIVAWAIAVSVCTLTTKQHYLVDIPGGMAAGVASWWAVRRSLADRTRTVGLEVSDPRDARVLHGLLGKVREHRWSLDTLPWPTARQPALPTPLVELLSQTVWIEEIAGLNFQVLARACRDDALCEIYGLFAEEERRHADGLRRLLAIHGHEVAPPGLGTGLVLDQFDTLDPDDIADVALIITATPVFETFLDAGTIPFLRSHPSVRGDLLDALVERVDRDEGAHLAVNWMMSR
;
A
#
# COMPACT_ATOMS: atom_id res chain seq x y z
N MET A 1 6.11 -15.23 -12.69
CA MET A 1 5.19 -14.44 -13.56
C MET A 1 4.30 -13.62 -12.64
N ARG A 2 4.38 -12.29 -12.65
CA ARG A 2 3.51 -11.44 -11.80
C ARG A 2 2.05 -11.64 -12.23
N SER A 3 1.18 -11.95 -11.28
CA SER A 3 -0.27 -12.05 -11.48
C SER A 3 -0.78 -10.78 -12.21
N PRO A 4 -1.57 -10.91 -13.30
CA PRO A 4 -2.10 -9.75 -14.00
C PRO A 4 -2.95 -8.92 -13.02
N PHE A 5 -2.76 -7.60 -13.02
CA PHE A 5 -3.59 -6.69 -12.24
C PHE A 5 -5.03 -6.83 -12.73
N ASP A 6 -5.85 -7.54 -11.96
CA ASP A 6 -7.17 -8.02 -12.33
C ASP A 6 -8.13 -6.86 -12.70
N LEU A 7 -9.05 -7.12 -13.62
CA LEU A 7 -10.03 -6.13 -14.08
C LEU A 7 -10.88 -5.59 -12.92
N GLY A 8 -11.28 -6.46 -11.98
CA GLY A 8 -12.01 -6.06 -10.78
C GLY A 8 -11.20 -5.07 -9.94
N LYS A 9 -9.90 -5.36 -9.74
CA LYS A 9 -8.99 -4.45 -9.01
C LYS A 9 -8.83 -3.10 -9.72
N ARG A 10 -8.77 -3.06 -11.06
CA ARG A 10 -8.68 -1.79 -11.83
C ARG A 10 -9.90 -0.92 -11.64
N VAL A 11 -11.09 -1.49 -11.77
CA VAL A 11 -12.36 -0.76 -11.61
C VAL A 11 -12.53 -0.30 -10.17
N LEU A 12 -12.22 -1.17 -9.20
CA LEU A 12 -12.24 -0.81 -7.78
C LEU A 12 -11.30 0.37 -7.50
N MET A 13 -10.08 0.35 -8.01
CA MET A 13 -9.13 1.44 -7.81
C MET A 13 -9.56 2.75 -8.48
N TRP A 14 -10.26 2.71 -9.61
CA TRP A 14 -10.88 3.90 -10.21
C TRP A 14 -11.95 4.49 -9.27
N VAL A 15 -12.83 3.64 -8.73
CA VAL A 15 -13.86 4.06 -7.74
C VAL A 15 -13.20 4.64 -6.49
N VAL A 16 -12.21 3.97 -5.92
CA VAL A 16 -11.47 4.42 -4.74
C VAL A 16 -10.78 5.76 -5.01
N SER A 17 -10.17 5.93 -6.18
CA SER A 17 -9.54 7.20 -6.59
C SER A 17 -10.57 8.33 -6.66
N GLY A 18 -11.69 8.08 -7.35
CA GLY A 18 -12.79 9.04 -7.47
C GLY A 18 -13.37 9.43 -6.12
N PHE A 19 -13.69 8.44 -5.28
CA PHE A 19 -14.20 8.67 -3.93
C PHE A 19 -13.22 9.46 -3.07
N SER A 20 -11.94 9.08 -3.05
CA SER A 20 -10.91 9.77 -2.26
C SER A 20 -10.80 11.24 -2.67
N ILE A 21 -10.79 11.52 -3.96
CA ILE A 21 -10.65 12.88 -4.50
C ILE A 21 -11.92 13.71 -4.23
N LEU A 22 -13.10 13.15 -4.46
CA LEU A 22 -14.37 13.86 -4.26
C LEU A 22 -14.66 14.10 -2.78
N ALA A 23 -14.37 13.14 -1.90
CA ALA A 23 -14.52 13.28 -0.46
C ALA A 23 -13.60 14.38 0.09
N GLY A 24 -12.33 14.39 -0.31
CA GLY A 24 -11.38 15.43 0.12
C GLY A 24 -11.74 16.82 -0.42
N TYR A 25 -12.17 16.91 -1.68
CA TYR A 25 -12.69 18.17 -2.25
C TYR A 25 -13.92 18.66 -1.49
N GLY A 26 -14.86 17.76 -1.16
CA GLY A 26 -16.04 18.08 -0.36
C GLY A 26 -15.69 18.62 1.02
N LEU A 27 -14.75 17.99 1.72
CA LEU A 27 -14.26 18.46 3.02
C LEU A 27 -13.60 19.85 2.92
N ALA A 28 -12.73 20.05 1.92
CA ALA A 28 -12.08 21.34 1.68
C ALA A 28 -13.09 22.47 1.34
N LYS A 29 -14.27 22.11 0.82
CA LYS A 29 -15.35 23.05 0.49
C LYS A 29 -16.15 23.49 1.73
N LEU A 30 -16.26 22.66 2.77
CA LEU A 30 -17.17 22.93 3.89
C LEU A 30 -16.65 23.99 4.87
N GLU A 31 -15.35 24.01 5.17
CA GLU A 31 -14.78 24.86 6.23
C GLU A 31 -13.42 25.46 5.81
N PRO A 32 -13.36 26.39 4.85
CA PRO A 32 -12.12 27.10 4.56
C PRO A 32 -11.71 28.00 5.73
N PHE A 33 -10.41 28.08 6.03
CA PHE A 33 -9.90 28.91 7.14
C PHE A 33 -9.98 30.42 6.86
N ARG A 34 -10.27 30.81 5.61
CA ARG A 34 -10.35 32.20 5.15
C ARG A 34 -11.49 32.37 4.14
N GLU A 35 -11.94 33.61 3.99
CA GLU A 35 -12.87 33.96 2.93
C GLU A 35 -12.20 33.93 1.55
N ALA A 36 -12.96 33.53 0.53
CA ALA A 36 -12.45 33.42 -0.83
C ALA A 36 -12.18 34.79 -1.45
N VAL A 37 -10.97 34.99 -1.97
CA VAL A 37 -10.51 36.27 -2.53
C VAL A 37 -10.68 36.28 -4.05
N VAL A 38 -11.22 37.37 -4.59
CA VAL A 38 -11.22 37.64 -6.04
C VAL A 38 -9.85 38.18 -6.43
N LEU A 39 -9.19 37.56 -7.41
CA LEU A 39 -7.92 38.04 -7.94
C LEU A 39 -8.17 39.04 -9.10
N PRO A 40 -7.26 40.01 -9.32
CA PRO A 40 -7.32 40.86 -10.49
C PRO A 40 -7.20 40.05 -11.78
N LEU A 41 -8.10 40.29 -12.74
CA LEU A 41 -8.07 39.65 -14.05
C LEU A 41 -6.92 40.20 -14.89
N THR A 42 -6.08 39.31 -15.43
CA THR A 42 -5.04 39.70 -16.38
C THR A 42 -5.63 40.04 -17.76
N ALA A 43 -4.82 40.66 -18.63
CA ALA A 43 -5.23 40.91 -20.02
C ALA A 43 -5.58 39.61 -20.77
N VAL A 44 -4.92 38.50 -20.45
CA VAL A 44 -5.21 37.19 -21.05
C VAL A 44 -6.55 36.65 -20.53
N ASP A 45 -6.80 36.74 -19.22
CA ASP A 45 -8.08 36.29 -18.62
C ASP A 45 -9.28 37.02 -19.26
N GLN A 46 -9.11 38.30 -19.59
CA GLN A 46 -10.13 39.10 -20.26
C GLN A 46 -10.27 38.74 -21.74
N ALA A 47 -9.14 38.54 -22.45
CA ALA A 47 -9.12 38.30 -23.89
C ALA A 47 -9.64 36.91 -24.30
N VAL A 48 -9.46 35.89 -23.47
CA VAL A 48 -9.95 34.53 -23.78
C VAL A 48 -11.48 34.53 -23.83
N PRO A 49 -12.14 34.05 -24.90
CA PRO A 49 -13.59 34.00 -24.96
C PRO A 49 -14.16 32.83 -24.15
N LEU A 50 -15.42 32.97 -23.71
CA LEU A 50 -16.21 31.83 -23.22
C LEU A 50 -16.59 30.94 -24.40
N LEU A 51 -16.15 29.67 -24.39
CA LEU A 51 -16.44 28.68 -25.43
C LEU A 51 -17.20 27.49 -24.83
N PRO A 52 -18.55 27.46 -24.87
CA PRO A 52 -19.34 26.44 -24.17
C PRO A 52 -18.99 24.99 -24.52
N PHE A 53 -18.66 24.70 -25.79
CA PHE A 53 -18.32 23.33 -26.22
C PHE A 53 -17.07 22.75 -25.51
N THR A 54 -16.22 23.60 -24.94
CA THR A 54 -15.02 23.16 -24.21
C THR A 54 -15.34 22.51 -22.85
N VAL A 55 -16.60 22.57 -22.40
CA VAL A 55 -17.08 21.85 -21.22
C VAL A 55 -16.85 20.35 -21.31
N TRP A 56 -16.95 19.76 -22.52
CA TRP A 56 -16.72 18.32 -22.72
C TRP A 56 -15.25 17.94 -22.52
N ILE A 57 -14.32 18.84 -22.87
CA ILE A 57 -12.89 18.66 -22.60
C ILE A 57 -12.64 18.80 -21.09
N TYR A 58 -13.26 19.80 -20.46
CA TYR A 58 -13.17 20.04 -19.02
C TYR A 58 -13.65 18.82 -18.20
N GLY A 59 -14.83 18.28 -18.54
CA GLY A 59 -15.42 17.11 -17.88
C GLY A 59 -14.77 15.76 -18.25
N SER A 60 -13.86 15.73 -19.23
CA SER A 60 -13.26 14.47 -19.70
C SER A 60 -12.34 13.79 -18.68
N GLY A 61 -11.95 14.48 -17.61
CA GLY A 61 -11.06 13.98 -16.56
C GLY A 61 -11.48 12.64 -15.96
N THR A 62 -12.75 12.50 -15.61
CA THR A 62 -13.29 11.26 -15.00
C THR A 62 -13.18 10.08 -15.95
N LEU A 63 -13.56 10.27 -17.21
CA LEU A 63 -13.46 9.25 -18.25
C LEU A 63 -12.00 8.89 -18.53
N MET A 64 -11.13 9.88 -18.67
CA MET A 64 -9.70 9.64 -18.92
C MET A 64 -9.04 8.89 -17.75
N CYS A 65 -9.44 9.19 -16.51
CA CYS A 65 -9.00 8.46 -15.32
C CYS A 65 -9.42 6.99 -15.36
N LEU A 66 -10.65 6.69 -15.77
CA LEU A 66 -11.09 5.30 -16.00
C LEU A 66 -10.21 4.61 -17.05
N VAL A 67 -9.99 5.24 -18.20
CA VAL A 67 -9.15 4.64 -19.26
C VAL A 67 -7.72 4.42 -18.76
N ALA A 68 -7.16 5.35 -17.98
CA ALA A 68 -5.83 5.21 -17.39
C ALA A 68 -5.75 4.01 -16.43
N TRP A 69 -6.75 3.81 -15.57
CA TRP A 69 -6.86 2.65 -14.68
C TRP A 69 -6.99 1.33 -15.44
N LEU A 70 -7.77 1.31 -16.52
CA LEU A 70 -7.87 0.16 -17.41
C LEU A 70 -6.55 -0.13 -18.14
N ALA A 71 -5.72 0.89 -18.39
CA ALA A 71 -4.45 0.77 -19.09
C ALA A 71 -3.22 0.51 -18.19
N VAL A 72 -3.34 0.55 -16.85
CA VAL A 72 -2.20 0.44 -15.94
C VAL A 72 -1.51 -0.94 -16.05
N PRO A 73 -0.19 -1.08 -16.20
CA PRO A 73 0.40 -2.39 -16.53
C PRO A 73 0.41 -3.37 -15.34
N ASP A 74 0.68 -2.88 -14.13
CA ASP A 74 0.93 -3.71 -12.95
C ASP A 74 0.63 -2.96 -11.64
N GLY A 75 0.69 -3.68 -10.51
CA GLY A 75 0.42 -3.13 -9.18
C GLY A 75 1.37 -2.01 -8.74
N ARG A 76 2.62 -1.99 -9.24
CA ARG A 76 3.57 -0.91 -8.92
C ARG A 76 3.16 0.38 -9.64
N ALA A 77 2.82 0.28 -10.92
CA ALA A 77 2.26 1.41 -11.67
C ALA A 77 0.92 1.88 -11.10
N ALA A 78 0.06 0.96 -10.64
CA ALA A 78 -1.20 1.28 -9.96
C ALA A 78 -0.99 2.09 -8.66
N ARG A 79 -0.08 1.65 -7.78
CA ARG A 79 0.28 2.39 -6.56
C ARG A 79 0.84 3.77 -6.89
N ARG A 80 1.79 3.84 -7.83
CA ARG A 80 2.36 5.12 -8.30
C ARG A 80 1.28 6.06 -8.81
N PHE A 81 0.34 5.56 -9.61
CA PHE A 81 -0.74 6.35 -10.16
C PHE A 81 -1.68 6.89 -9.08
N TYR A 82 -2.18 6.02 -8.21
CA TYR A 82 -3.07 6.41 -7.10
C TYR A 82 -2.46 7.49 -6.22
N PHE A 83 -1.24 7.26 -5.71
CA PHE A 83 -0.59 8.21 -4.81
C PHE A 83 -0.22 9.53 -5.51
N THR A 84 0.10 9.50 -6.80
CA THR A 84 0.34 10.73 -7.57
C THR A 84 -0.91 11.58 -7.69
N LEU A 85 -2.06 10.95 -8.00
CA LEU A 85 -3.35 11.65 -8.06
C LEU A 85 -3.75 12.20 -6.68
N LEU A 86 -3.65 11.37 -5.64
CA LEU A 86 -3.99 11.75 -4.27
C LEU A 86 -3.12 12.90 -3.77
N MET A 87 -1.80 12.82 -3.94
CA MET A 87 -0.88 13.89 -3.54
C MET A 87 -1.16 15.20 -4.29
N SER A 88 -1.48 15.12 -5.59
CA SER A 88 -1.86 16.30 -6.38
C SER A 88 -3.13 16.96 -5.84
N ALA A 89 -4.13 16.15 -5.48
CA ALA A 89 -5.38 16.63 -4.90
C ALA A 89 -5.17 17.25 -3.51
N VAL A 90 -4.39 16.59 -2.64
CA VAL A 90 -4.04 17.09 -1.30
C VAL A 90 -3.32 18.43 -1.36
N ILE A 91 -2.38 18.61 -2.30
CA ILE A 91 -1.74 19.91 -2.51
C ILE A 91 -2.79 20.97 -2.87
N CYS A 92 -3.73 20.67 -3.77
CA CYS A 92 -4.79 21.62 -4.12
C CYS A 92 -5.66 21.95 -2.90
N TRP A 93 -6.09 20.95 -2.13
CA TRP A 93 -6.93 21.16 -0.94
C TRP A 93 -6.23 22.01 0.13
N PHE A 94 -4.93 21.81 0.32
CA PHE A 94 -4.13 22.63 1.22
C PHE A 94 -4.22 24.12 0.84
N PHE A 95 -4.12 24.45 -0.45
CA PHE A 95 -4.29 25.83 -0.92
C PHE A 95 -5.74 26.30 -0.85
N PHE A 96 -6.73 25.46 -1.14
CA PHE A 96 -8.15 25.83 -1.01
C PHE A 96 -8.52 26.18 0.43
N LEU A 97 -7.93 25.50 1.41
CA LEU A 97 -8.16 25.78 2.83
C LEU A 97 -7.46 27.06 3.31
N LEU A 98 -6.24 27.33 2.84
CA LEU A 98 -5.40 28.43 3.36
C LEU A 98 -5.49 29.72 2.54
N PHE A 99 -5.71 29.60 1.24
CA PHE A 99 -5.72 30.68 0.25
C PHE A 99 -6.85 30.48 -0.78
N PRO A 100 -8.12 30.36 -0.34
CA PRO A 100 -9.23 30.18 -1.27
C PRO A 100 -9.33 31.40 -2.19
N THR A 101 -9.45 31.14 -3.49
CA THR A 101 -9.64 32.16 -4.52
C THR A 101 -10.92 31.90 -5.26
N THR A 102 -11.69 32.95 -5.56
CA THR A 102 -12.95 32.84 -6.29
C THR A 102 -12.89 33.47 -7.67
N TYR A 103 -13.46 32.81 -8.67
CA TYR A 103 -13.51 33.32 -10.05
C TYR A 103 -14.84 34.03 -10.34
N PRO A 104 -14.86 35.27 -10.88
CA PRO A 104 -16.07 36.05 -11.10
C PRO A 104 -16.85 35.59 -12.35
N ARG A 105 -17.38 34.36 -12.32
CA ARG A 105 -18.10 33.70 -13.43
C ARG A 105 -19.29 34.51 -13.97
N HIS A 106 -19.88 35.39 -13.16
CA HIS A 106 -21.00 36.25 -13.52
C HIS A 106 -20.68 37.26 -14.63
N LEU A 107 -19.40 37.61 -14.82
CA LEU A 107 -18.95 38.49 -15.91
C LEU A 107 -19.05 37.81 -17.29
N TRP A 108 -19.22 36.49 -17.33
CA TRP A 108 -19.38 35.70 -18.55
C TRP A 108 -20.63 34.82 -18.45
N PRO A 109 -21.83 35.41 -18.65
CA PRO A 109 -23.09 34.66 -18.65
C PRO A 109 -23.11 33.63 -19.78
N LEU A 110 -23.78 32.50 -19.53
CA LEU A 110 -24.00 31.51 -20.59
C LEU A 110 -25.01 32.04 -21.61
N PRO A 111 -24.85 31.71 -22.91
CA PRO A 111 -25.88 31.99 -23.91
C PRO A 111 -27.21 31.36 -23.53
N GLU A 112 -28.31 32.00 -23.92
CA GLU A 112 -29.65 31.41 -23.80
C GLU A 112 -29.79 30.17 -24.68
N GLY A 113 -30.50 29.15 -24.18
CA GLY A 113 -30.79 27.93 -24.91
C GLY A 113 -30.68 26.67 -24.05
N ASP A 114 -31.02 25.53 -24.66
CA ASP A 114 -31.16 24.25 -23.96
C ASP A 114 -30.46 23.08 -24.67
N SER A 115 -29.38 23.38 -25.40
CA SER A 115 -28.53 22.34 -25.99
C SER A 115 -27.90 21.47 -24.90
N LEU A 116 -27.54 20.22 -25.24
CA LEU A 116 -26.85 19.31 -24.33
C LEU A 116 -25.57 19.94 -23.74
N THR A 117 -24.80 20.65 -24.55
CA THR A 117 -23.62 21.41 -24.11
C THR A 117 -23.96 22.45 -23.04
N LEU A 118 -25.06 23.18 -23.19
CA LEU A 118 -25.47 24.20 -22.21
C LEU A 118 -26.05 23.58 -20.94
N ARG A 119 -26.66 22.39 -21.01
CA ARG A 119 -27.09 21.62 -19.84
C ARG A 119 -25.87 21.16 -19.03
N GLU A 120 -24.91 20.50 -19.70
CA GLU A 120 -23.65 20.07 -19.08
C GLU A 120 -22.89 21.25 -18.45
N PHE A 121 -22.84 22.40 -19.13
CA PHE A 121 -22.20 23.59 -18.56
C PHE A 121 -22.92 24.10 -17.30
N ARG A 122 -24.26 24.08 -17.29
CA ARG A 122 -25.03 24.44 -16.09
C ARG A 122 -24.76 23.47 -14.95
N ASP A 123 -24.70 22.18 -15.23
CA ASP A 123 -24.39 21.15 -14.25
C ASP A 123 -22.97 21.31 -13.68
N LEU A 124 -21.99 21.60 -14.55
CA LEU A 124 -20.64 21.98 -14.13
C LEU A 124 -20.67 23.19 -13.19
N ARG A 125 -21.33 24.29 -13.56
CA ARG A 125 -21.39 25.50 -12.72
C ARG A 125 -22.19 25.30 -11.43
N GLY A 126 -23.09 24.32 -11.37
CA GLY A 126 -23.87 23.97 -10.18
C GLY A 126 -23.12 23.06 -9.20
N THR A 127 -22.24 22.21 -9.71
CA THR A 127 -21.48 21.24 -8.89
C THR A 127 -20.12 21.78 -8.46
N ASP A 128 -19.40 22.42 -9.37
CA ASP A 128 -18.05 22.94 -9.13
C ASP A 128 -18.10 24.30 -8.42
N SER A 129 -17.49 24.39 -7.24
CA SER A 129 -17.49 25.62 -6.44
C SER A 129 -16.71 26.73 -7.15
N PRO A 130 -17.22 27.98 -7.19
CA PRO A 130 -16.45 29.10 -7.71
C PRO A 130 -15.28 29.50 -6.81
N SER A 131 -15.21 29.02 -5.56
CA SER A 131 -14.29 29.49 -4.51
C SER A 131 -13.00 28.68 -4.33
N ASN A 132 -12.78 27.64 -5.14
CA ASN A 132 -11.63 26.72 -5.05
C ASN A 132 -10.79 26.76 -6.33
N CYS A 133 -10.40 27.97 -6.78
CA CYS A 133 -9.76 28.13 -8.09
C CYS A 133 -8.25 27.85 -8.09
N PHE A 134 -7.47 28.42 -7.16
CA PHE A 134 -6.01 28.29 -7.14
C PHE A 134 -5.52 27.22 -6.15
N PRO A 135 -4.61 26.31 -6.57
CA PRO A 135 -4.25 25.98 -7.95
C PRO A 135 -5.37 25.17 -8.63
N SER A 136 -5.39 25.10 -9.96
CA SER A 136 -6.44 24.33 -10.65
C SER A 136 -6.27 22.83 -10.43
N GLN A 137 -7.20 22.21 -9.68
CA GLN A 137 -7.21 20.76 -9.43
C GLN A 137 -7.41 19.96 -10.74
N HIS A 138 -8.21 20.47 -11.68
CA HIS A 138 -8.40 19.84 -13.00
C HIS A 138 -7.07 19.73 -13.75
N VAL A 139 -6.30 20.82 -13.76
CA VAL A 139 -4.97 20.85 -14.37
C VAL A 139 -4.00 19.93 -13.64
N ALA A 140 -3.98 19.98 -12.30
CA ALA A 140 -3.11 19.13 -11.49
C ALA A 140 -3.34 17.64 -11.76
N LEU A 141 -4.59 17.19 -11.74
CA LEU A 141 -4.94 15.79 -11.99
C LEU A 141 -4.69 15.38 -13.45
N ALA A 142 -4.93 16.26 -14.42
CA ALA A 142 -4.64 15.97 -15.82
C ALA A 142 -3.14 15.77 -16.09
N TRP A 143 -2.28 16.64 -15.54
CA TRP A 143 -0.83 16.50 -15.67
C TRP A 143 -0.29 15.30 -14.89
N ALA A 144 -0.75 15.09 -13.65
CA ALA A 144 -0.43 13.89 -12.88
C ALA A 144 -0.73 12.60 -13.65
N LEU A 145 -1.93 12.51 -14.23
CA LEU A 145 -2.36 11.38 -15.02
C LEU A 145 -1.52 11.21 -16.28
N ALA A 146 -1.32 12.29 -17.05
CA ALA A 146 -0.56 12.23 -18.29
C ALA A 146 0.87 11.76 -18.06
N LEU A 147 1.55 12.29 -17.04
CA LEU A 147 2.94 11.92 -16.72
C LEU A 147 3.05 10.46 -16.24
N CYS A 148 2.13 10.00 -15.39
CA CYS A 148 2.05 8.59 -15.02
C CYS A 148 1.85 7.69 -16.24
N TRP A 149 0.95 8.05 -17.16
CA TRP A 149 0.70 7.25 -18.35
C TRP A 149 1.90 7.23 -19.30
N VAL A 150 2.57 8.38 -19.48
CA VAL A 150 3.80 8.48 -20.26
C VAL A 150 4.90 7.54 -19.74
N ASP A 151 5.01 7.37 -18.42
CA ASP A 151 5.99 6.47 -17.81
C ASP A 151 5.78 4.99 -18.18
N TRP A 152 4.52 4.52 -18.28
CA TRP A 152 4.26 3.09 -18.53
C TRP A 152 3.92 2.73 -19.98
N THR A 153 3.48 3.68 -20.81
CA THR A 153 3.15 3.37 -22.19
C THR A 153 4.39 3.26 -23.07
N LYS A 154 4.46 2.22 -23.91
CA LYS A 154 5.50 2.07 -24.94
C LYS A 154 5.15 2.77 -26.26
N ARG A 155 3.89 3.16 -26.46
CA ARG A 155 3.38 3.69 -27.73
C ARG A 155 3.59 5.21 -27.80
N ALA A 156 4.42 5.68 -28.72
CA ALA A 156 4.75 7.11 -28.86
C ALA A 156 3.51 7.99 -29.11
N TRP A 157 2.57 7.54 -29.94
CA TRP A 157 1.33 8.29 -30.21
C TRP A 157 0.45 8.46 -28.97
N VAL A 158 0.47 7.49 -28.03
CA VAL A 158 -0.24 7.60 -26.75
C VAL A 158 0.42 8.66 -25.87
N LYS A 159 1.76 8.73 -25.85
CA LYS A 159 2.50 9.77 -25.10
C LYS A 159 2.13 11.16 -25.59
N VAL A 160 2.16 11.35 -26.91
CA VAL A 160 1.79 12.63 -27.52
C VAL A 160 0.32 12.95 -27.25
N GLY A 161 -0.57 11.98 -27.44
CA GLY A 161 -2.02 12.16 -27.23
C GLY A 161 -2.38 12.54 -25.80
N ILE A 162 -1.79 11.89 -24.79
CA ILE A 162 -2.13 12.16 -23.39
C ILE A 162 -1.58 13.50 -22.90
N VAL A 163 -0.40 13.90 -23.38
CA VAL A 163 0.15 15.24 -23.09
C VAL A 163 -0.66 16.32 -23.80
N ALA A 164 -1.05 16.10 -25.05
CA ALA A 164 -1.94 17.01 -25.78
C ALA A 164 -3.29 17.15 -25.08
N TRP A 165 -3.84 16.06 -24.54
CA TRP A 165 -5.04 16.09 -23.73
C TRP A 165 -4.87 16.92 -22.44
N ALA A 166 -3.78 16.75 -21.69
CA ALA A 166 -3.51 17.56 -20.49
C ALA A 166 -3.37 19.06 -20.82
N ILE A 167 -2.75 19.39 -21.95
CA ILE A 167 -2.68 20.77 -22.47
C ILE A 167 -4.08 21.28 -22.81
N ALA A 168 -4.90 20.47 -23.49
CA ALA A 168 -6.28 20.84 -23.83
C ALA A 168 -7.13 21.08 -22.58
N VAL A 169 -7.00 20.26 -21.54
CA VAL A 169 -7.63 20.49 -20.23
C VAL A 169 -7.13 21.80 -19.61
N SER A 170 -5.82 22.07 -19.68
CA SER A 170 -5.24 23.31 -19.16
C SER A 170 -5.78 24.56 -19.86
N VAL A 171 -5.94 24.52 -21.17
CA VAL A 171 -6.52 25.64 -21.94
C VAL A 171 -8.03 25.76 -21.68
N CYS A 172 -8.73 24.62 -21.57
CA CYS A 172 -10.17 24.64 -21.44
C CYS A 172 -10.64 25.29 -20.14
N THR A 173 -9.83 25.29 -19.07
CA THR A 173 -10.17 25.98 -17.81
C THR A 173 -10.37 27.49 -17.98
N LEU A 174 -9.67 28.10 -18.95
CA LEU A 174 -9.81 29.51 -19.31
C LEU A 174 -11.03 29.73 -20.21
N THR A 175 -11.23 28.86 -21.20
CA THR A 175 -12.35 29.01 -22.15
C THR A 175 -13.69 28.62 -21.52
N THR A 176 -13.70 27.84 -20.44
CA THR A 176 -14.89 27.62 -19.59
C THR A 176 -15.07 28.66 -18.50
N LYS A 177 -14.14 29.63 -18.39
CA LYS A 177 -14.17 30.72 -17.40
C LYS A 177 -14.31 30.19 -15.97
N GLN A 178 -13.58 29.12 -15.64
CA GLN A 178 -13.58 28.51 -14.32
C GLN A 178 -12.35 28.92 -13.50
N HIS A 179 -11.26 29.30 -14.17
CA HIS A 179 -9.96 29.55 -13.57
C HIS A 179 -9.27 30.78 -14.16
N TYR A 180 -8.39 31.37 -13.36
CA TYR A 180 -7.44 32.39 -13.80
C TYR A 180 -6.26 31.73 -14.54
N LEU A 181 -5.57 32.51 -15.38
CA LEU A 181 -4.34 32.08 -16.04
C LEU A 181 -3.29 31.58 -15.05
N VAL A 182 -3.20 32.20 -13.87
CA VAL A 182 -2.24 31.82 -12.81
C VAL A 182 -2.54 30.44 -12.20
N ASP A 183 -3.78 29.96 -12.29
CA ASP A 183 -4.17 28.66 -11.74
C ASP A 183 -3.58 27.50 -12.55
N ILE A 184 -3.28 27.72 -13.84
CA ILE A 184 -2.68 26.71 -14.73
C ILE A 184 -1.27 26.32 -14.30
N PRO A 185 -0.28 27.25 -14.20
CA PRO A 185 1.06 26.88 -13.75
C PRO A 185 1.05 26.34 -12.32
N GLY A 186 0.15 26.82 -11.44
CA GLY A 186 -0.03 26.26 -10.11
C GLY A 186 -0.49 24.80 -10.14
N GLY A 187 -1.52 24.49 -10.93
CA GLY A 187 -2.01 23.12 -11.09
C GLY A 187 -0.98 22.20 -11.74
N MET A 188 -0.33 22.67 -12.82
CA MET A 188 0.72 21.91 -13.50
C MET A 188 1.89 21.62 -12.56
N ALA A 189 2.34 22.59 -11.76
CA ALA A 189 3.37 22.40 -10.76
C ALA A 189 2.98 21.37 -9.71
N ALA A 190 1.74 21.41 -9.19
CA ALA A 190 1.24 20.42 -8.24
C ALA A 190 1.25 18.99 -8.83
N GLY A 191 0.78 18.82 -10.07
CA GLY A 191 0.78 17.53 -10.76
C GLY A 191 2.20 17.00 -11.03
N VAL A 192 3.09 17.85 -11.55
CA VAL A 192 4.49 17.48 -11.85
C VAL A 192 5.25 17.16 -10.57
N ALA A 193 5.12 17.98 -9.52
CA ALA A 193 5.80 17.77 -8.25
C ALA A 193 5.33 16.47 -7.58
N SER A 194 4.03 16.20 -7.60
CA SER A 194 3.47 14.94 -7.08
C SER A 194 3.99 13.73 -7.85
N TRP A 195 3.99 13.79 -9.18
CA TRP A 195 4.51 12.72 -10.02
C TRP A 195 5.99 12.47 -9.73
N TRP A 196 6.80 13.53 -9.65
CA TRP A 196 8.23 13.43 -9.36
C TRP A 196 8.48 12.86 -7.97
N ALA A 197 7.80 13.38 -6.93
CA ALA A 197 7.98 12.95 -5.55
C ALA A 197 7.58 11.48 -5.37
N VAL A 198 6.40 11.08 -5.85
CA VAL A 198 5.93 9.70 -5.77
C VAL A 198 6.81 8.76 -6.60
N ARG A 199 7.23 9.19 -7.80
CA ARG A 199 8.19 8.44 -8.61
C ARG A 199 9.48 8.21 -7.86
N ARG A 200 10.03 9.22 -7.17
CA ARG A 200 11.28 9.10 -6.42
C ARG A 200 11.10 8.19 -5.19
N SER A 201 10.09 8.42 -4.37
CA SER A 201 9.81 7.63 -3.17
C SER A 201 9.52 6.15 -3.46
N LEU A 202 8.96 5.84 -4.64
CA LEU A 202 8.73 4.47 -5.10
C LEU A 202 9.84 3.93 -6.02
N ALA A 203 10.79 4.77 -6.44
CA ALA A 203 12.02 4.36 -7.12
C ALA A 203 13.12 4.02 -6.13
N ASP A 204 13.19 4.67 -4.96
CA ASP A 204 14.12 4.31 -3.88
C ASP A 204 13.84 2.89 -3.31
N ARG A 205 12.66 2.31 -3.62
CA ARG A 205 12.32 0.88 -3.47
C ARG A 205 12.94 -0.05 -4.53
N THR A 206 14.06 0.37 -5.13
CA THR A 206 14.87 -0.45 -6.06
C THR A 206 16.33 -0.53 -5.63
N ARG A 207 16.64 -0.16 -4.38
CA ARG A 207 17.87 -0.64 -3.76
C ARG A 207 17.71 -2.15 -3.53
N THR A 208 18.28 -2.92 -4.45
CA THR A 208 18.52 -4.34 -4.28
C THR A 208 19.26 -4.54 -2.96
N VAL A 209 18.62 -5.18 -1.99
CA VAL A 209 19.31 -5.60 -0.78
C VAL A 209 20.08 -6.87 -1.08
N GLY A 210 21.31 -6.90 -0.60
CA GLY A 210 21.98 -8.12 -0.25
C GLY A 210 22.21 -8.10 1.23
N LEU A 211 21.44 -8.87 2.00
CA LEU A 211 21.70 -8.99 3.43
C LEU A 211 23.06 -9.70 3.59
N GLU A 212 23.99 -9.00 4.22
CA GLU A 212 25.35 -9.44 4.49
C GLU A 212 25.72 -9.01 5.91
N VAL A 213 26.47 -9.86 6.60
CA VAL A 213 27.00 -9.52 7.92
C VAL A 213 28.35 -8.83 7.75
N SER A 214 28.38 -7.52 8.04
CA SER A 214 29.59 -6.71 7.83
C SER A 214 30.54 -6.67 9.03
N ASP A 215 30.06 -6.78 10.27
CA ASP A 215 30.90 -6.81 11.47
C ASP A 215 31.50 -8.22 11.69
N PRO A 216 32.84 -8.37 11.76
CA PRO A 216 33.48 -9.67 12.00
C PRO A 216 33.09 -10.35 13.32
N ARG A 217 32.62 -9.61 14.32
CA ARG A 217 32.09 -10.17 15.58
C ARG A 217 30.75 -10.83 15.33
N ASP A 218 29.87 -10.15 14.62
CA ASP A 218 28.54 -10.66 14.26
C ASP A 218 28.66 -11.87 13.36
N ALA A 219 29.61 -11.89 12.42
CA ALA A 219 29.91 -13.07 11.60
C ALA A 219 30.31 -14.29 12.44
N ARG A 220 31.14 -14.10 13.49
CA ARG A 220 31.50 -15.19 14.42
C ARG A 220 30.29 -15.68 15.22
N VAL A 221 29.43 -14.77 15.67
CA VAL A 221 28.19 -15.13 16.38
C VAL A 221 27.26 -15.91 15.46
N LEU A 222 27.04 -15.44 14.23
CA LEU A 222 26.24 -16.11 13.20
C LEU A 222 26.73 -17.54 12.95
N HIS A 223 28.03 -17.73 12.69
CA HIS A 223 28.58 -19.08 12.47
C HIS A 223 28.43 -19.98 13.70
N GLY A 224 28.60 -19.45 14.92
CA GLY A 224 28.38 -20.19 16.15
C GLY A 224 26.92 -20.61 16.35
N LEU A 225 25.97 -19.72 16.04
CA LEU A 225 24.54 -20.02 16.06
C LEU A 225 24.16 -21.03 14.98
N LEU A 226 24.62 -20.85 13.75
CA LEU A 226 24.37 -21.80 12.65
C LEU A 226 24.85 -23.21 12.99
N GLY A 227 26.03 -23.33 13.62
CA GLY A 227 26.53 -24.62 14.11
C GLY A 227 25.60 -25.26 15.14
N LYS A 228 25.12 -24.47 16.12
CA LYS A 228 24.17 -24.95 17.13
C LYS A 228 22.82 -25.35 16.53
N VAL A 229 22.25 -24.54 15.64
CA VAL A 229 20.98 -24.82 14.96
C VAL A 229 21.06 -26.15 14.23
N ARG A 230 22.13 -26.38 13.46
CA ARG A 230 22.36 -27.65 12.75
C ARG A 230 22.44 -28.86 13.69
N GLU A 231 23.11 -28.71 14.83
CA GLU A 231 23.31 -29.77 15.84
C GLU A 231 22.02 -30.12 16.60
N HIS A 232 21.20 -29.12 16.92
CA HIS A 232 20.02 -29.28 17.78
C HIS A 232 18.72 -29.56 17.02
N ARG A 233 18.79 -29.77 15.70
CA ARG A 233 17.63 -30.15 14.89
C ARG A 233 16.88 -31.33 15.49
N TRP A 234 15.56 -31.27 15.37
CA TRP A 234 14.67 -32.25 15.97
C TRP A 234 13.48 -32.53 15.04
N SER A 235 12.80 -33.65 15.31
CA SER A 235 11.60 -34.04 14.56
C SER A 235 10.41 -34.10 15.50
N LEU A 236 9.24 -33.68 14.99
CA LEU A 236 7.96 -33.83 15.68
C LEU A 236 7.71 -35.28 16.11
N ASP A 237 8.20 -36.27 15.35
CA ASP A 237 8.00 -37.69 15.67
C ASP A 237 8.74 -38.16 16.92
N THR A 238 9.68 -37.36 17.43
CA THR A 238 10.41 -37.64 18.68
C THR A 238 9.65 -37.19 19.94
N LEU A 239 8.58 -36.43 19.78
CA LEU A 239 7.76 -35.96 20.89
C LEU A 239 6.83 -37.07 21.43
N PRO A 240 6.44 -37.02 22.73
CA PRO A 240 5.64 -38.06 23.36
C PRO A 240 4.15 -37.94 22.99
N TRP A 241 3.81 -38.09 21.71
CA TRP A 241 2.44 -38.03 21.22
C TRP A 241 1.58 -39.14 21.85
N PRO A 242 0.39 -38.82 22.39
CA PRO A 242 -0.48 -39.83 22.95
C PRO A 242 -1.06 -40.73 21.85
N THR A 243 -1.16 -42.02 22.13
CA THR A 243 -1.77 -42.99 21.21
C THR A 243 -3.30 -42.85 21.16
N ALA A 244 -3.91 -42.36 22.24
CA ALA A 244 -5.35 -42.17 22.35
C ALA A 244 -5.74 -40.70 22.10
N ARG A 245 -6.92 -40.50 21.49
CA ARG A 245 -7.53 -39.18 21.31
C ARG A 245 -7.76 -38.51 22.66
N GLN A 246 -7.42 -37.23 22.74
CA GLN A 246 -7.57 -36.41 23.94
C GLN A 246 -8.96 -35.76 24.01
N PRO A 247 -9.42 -35.32 25.21
CA PRO A 247 -10.70 -34.62 25.36
C PRO A 247 -10.78 -33.37 24.50
N ALA A 248 -11.95 -33.06 23.94
CA ALA A 248 -12.10 -31.88 23.10
C ALA A 248 -11.77 -30.58 23.85
N LEU A 249 -11.06 -29.67 23.18
CA LEU A 249 -10.73 -28.35 23.72
C LEU A 249 -11.93 -27.38 23.65
N PRO A 250 -12.04 -26.42 24.60
CA PRO A 250 -12.99 -25.31 24.50
C PRO A 250 -12.75 -24.45 23.26
N THR A 251 -13.81 -23.93 22.65
CA THR A 251 -13.73 -23.10 21.43
C THR A 251 -12.73 -21.96 21.51
N PRO A 252 -12.67 -21.14 22.58
CA PRO A 252 -11.69 -20.05 22.65
C PRO A 252 -10.23 -20.52 22.60
N LEU A 253 -9.96 -21.71 23.14
CA LEU A 253 -8.61 -22.29 23.10
C LEU A 253 -8.27 -22.84 21.72
N VAL A 254 -9.24 -23.43 21.02
CA VAL A 254 -9.08 -23.85 19.62
C VAL A 254 -8.78 -22.64 18.73
N GLU A 255 -9.50 -21.54 18.93
CA GLU A 255 -9.28 -20.28 18.21
C GLU A 255 -7.88 -19.72 18.48
N LEU A 256 -7.45 -19.65 19.75
CA LEU A 256 -6.11 -19.19 20.13
C LEU A 256 -5.00 -20.03 19.49
N LEU A 257 -5.08 -21.36 19.60
CA LEU A 257 -4.11 -22.27 18.99
C LEU A 257 -4.10 -22.14 17.46
N SER A 258 -5.26 -21.98 16.84
CA SER A 258 -5.37 -21.77 15.39
C SER A 258 -4.72 -20.46 14.96
N GLN A 259 -4.91 -19.36 15.71
CA GLN A 259 -4.22 -18.11 15.41
C GLN A 259 -2.72 -18.24 15.62
N THR A 260 -2.28 -18.99 16.63
CA THR A 260 -0.85 -19.27 16.85
C THR A 260 -0.25 -20.00 15.65
N VAL A 261 -0.91 -21.06 15.14
CA VAL A 261 -0.49 -21.74 13.89
C VAL A 261 -0.28 -20.76 12.74
N TRP A 262 -1.19 -19.80 12.55
CA TRP A 262 -1.05 -18.81 11.47
C TRP A 262 0.08 -17.81 11.70
N ILE A 263 0.44 -17.50 12.95
CA ILE A 263 1.56 -16.62 13.25
C ILE A 263 2.88 -17.34 12.94
N GLU A 264 3.04 -18.60 13.35
CA GLU A 264 4.21 -19.43 12.97
C GLU A 264 4.35 -19.54 11.44
N GLU A 265 3.24 -19.73 10.71
CA GLU A 265 3.27 -19.74 9.24
C GLU A 265 3.74 -18.40 8.64
N ILE A 266 3.30 -17.27 9.20
CA ILE A 266 3.75 -15.95 8.79
C ILE A 266 5.24 -15.76 9.08
N ALA A 267 5.71 -16.21 10.24
CA ALA A 267 7.13 -16.17 10.60
C ALA A 267 7.98 -17.02 9.63
N GLY A 268 7.52 -18.23 9.30
CA GLY A 268 8.16 -19.08 8.31
C GLY A 268 8.23 -18.43 6.92
N LEU A 269 7.15 -17.77 6.48
CA LEU A 269 7.15 -17.01 5.23
C LEU A 269 8.09 -15.79 5.27
N ASN A 270 8.15 -15.08 6.40
CA ASN A 270 9.09 -13.98 6.61
C ASN A 270 10.54 -14.46 6.44
N PHE A 271 10.92 -15.56 7.09
CA PHE A 271 12.24 -16.14 6.96
C PHE A 271 12.56 -16.63 5.54
N GLN A 272 11.59 -17.16 4.80
CA GLN A 272 11.79 -17.48 3.38
C GLN A 272 12.09 -16.25 2.54
N VAL A 273 11.45 -15.11 2.82
CA VAL A 273 11.75 -13.84 2.14
C VAL A 273 13.14 -13.35 2.51
N LEU A 274 13.50 -13.38 3.80
CA LEU A 274 14.83 -12.99 4.28
C LEU A 274 15.94 -13.88 3.68
N ALA A 275 15.75 -15.20 3.65
CA ALA A 275 16.71 -16.13 3.04
C ALA A 275 16.95 -15.83 1.55
N ARG A 276 15.92 -15.40 0.81
CA ARG A 276 16.04 -14.99 -0.60
C ARG A 276 16.71 -13.62 -0.77
N ALA A 277 16.63 -12.75 0.23
CA ALA A 277 17.25 -11.42 0.23
C ALA A 277 18.75 -11.45 0.61
N CYS A 278 19.26 -12.58 1.08
CA CYS A 278 20.64 -12.72 1.55
C CYS A 278 21.65 -12.88 0.41
N ARG A 279 22.89 -12.43 0.67
CA ARG A 279 24.08 -12.66 -0.17
C ARG A 279 25.19 -13.40 0.57
N ASP A 280 25.18 -13.36 1.89
CA ASP A 280 26.07 -14.16 2.75
C ASP A 280 25.54 -15.59 2.87
N ASP A 281 26.36 -16.59 2.51
CA ASP A 281 25.96 -18.00 2.49
C ASP A 281 25.48 -18.52 3.85
N ALA A 282 26.12 -18.10 4.95
CA ALA A 282 25.75 -18.55 6.29
C ALA A 282 24.43 -17.91 6.73
N LEU A 283 24.19 -16.65 6.34
CA LEU A 283 22.94 -15.95 6.62
C LEU A 283 21.77 -16.50 5.78
N CYS A 284 22.00 -16.75 4.48
CA CYS A 284 21.05 -17.44 3.60
C CYS A 284 20.61 -18.78 4.22
N GLU A 285 21.59 -19.57 4.67
CA GLU A 285 21.34 -20.89 5.22
C GLU A 285 20.59 -20.83 6.54
N ILE A 286 21.02 -19.98 7.48
CA ILE A 286 20.37 -19.94 8.80
C ILE A 286 18.92 -19.49 8.69
N TYR A 287 18.60 -18.52 7.83
CA TYR A 287 17.21 -18.12 7.59
C TYR A 287 16.41 -19.21 6.88
N GLY A 288 17.03 -19.99 6.00
CA GLY A 288 16.41 -21.19 5.44
C GLY A 288 16.04 -22.21 6.51
N LEU A 289 16.91 -22.42 7.50
CA LEU A 289 16.66 -23.32 8.62
C LEU A 289 15.57 -22.78 9.55
N PHE A 290 15.56 -21.48 9.86
CA PHE A 290 14.50 -20.87 10.66
C PHE A 290 13.12 -21.01 9.98
N ALA A 291 13.04 -20.82 8.66
CA ALA A 291 11.80 -21.07 7.93
C ALA A 291 11.30 -22.53 8.03
N GLU A 292 12.22 -23.50 8.14
CA GLU A 292 11.87 -24.91 8.37
C GLU A 292 11.44 -25.18 9.81
N GLU A 293 12.01 -24.48 10.79
CA GLU A 293 11.68 -24.55 12.21
C GLU A 293 10.29 -23.98 12.47
N GLU A 294 9.98 -22.78 12.00
CA GLU A 294 8.65 -22.16 12.08
C GLU A 294 7.54 -23.05 11.47
N ARG A 295 7.80 -23.64 10.30
CA ARG A 295 6.86 -24.58 9.69
C ARG A 295 6.65 -25.82 10.58
N ARG A 296 7.71 -26.29 11.25
CA ARG A 296 7.64 -27.41 12.20
C ARG A 296 6.86 -27.03 13.45
N HIS A 297 6.99 -25.79 13.94
CA HIS A 297 6.21 -25.27 15.06
C HIS A 297 4.72 -25.25 14.73
N ALA A 298 4.38 -24.67 13.57
CA ALA A 298 3.03 -24.66 13.02
C ALA A 298 2.45 -26.10 12.93
N ASP A 299 3.20 -27.02 12.31
CA ASP A 299 2.79 -28.43 12.17
C ASP A 299 2.62 -29.14 13.52
N GLY A 300 3.46 -28.82 14.52
CA GLY A 300 3.32 -29.31 15.89
C GLY A 300 2.00 -28.87 16.52
N LEU A 301 1.64 -27.60 16.39
CA LEU A 301 0.37 -27.06 16.89
C LEU A 301 -0.84 -27.61 16.12
N ARG A 302 -0.72 -27.85 14.81
CA ARG A 302 -1.75 -28.56 14.02
C ARG A 302 -1.99 -29.97 14.54
N ARG A 303 -0.91 -30.71 14.81
CA ARG A 303 -0.99 -32.07 15.34
C ARG A 303 -1.55 -32.08 16.78
N LEU A 304 -1.23 -31.05 17.58
CA LEU A 304 -1.86 -30.84 18.89
C LEU A 304 -3.37 -30.65 18.76
N LEU A 305 -3.86 -29.76 17.89
CA LEU A 305 -5.30 -29.62 17.64
C LEU A 305 -5.94 -30.94 17.17
N ALA A 306 -5.27 -31.66 16.27
CA ALA A 306 -5.76 -32.91 15.70
C ALA A 306 -5.93 -34.03 16.74
N ILE A 307 -5.03 -34.16 17.73
CA ILE A 307 -5.19 -35.17 18.80
C ILE A 307 -6.38 -34.88 19.73
N HIS A 308 -6.80 -33.62 19.82
CA HIS A 308 -8.05 -33.21 20.48
C HIS A 308 -9.26 -33.25 19.51
N GLY A 309 -9.01 -33.57 18.24
CA GLY A 309 -9.99 -33.76 17.18
C GLY A 309 -10.58 -32.46 16.64
N HIS A 310 -9.76 -31.41 16.57
CA HIS A 310 -10.05 -30.13 15.95
C HIS A 310 -9.17 -29.92 14.72
N GLU A 311 -9.71 -29.23 13.73
CA GLU A 311 -8.92 -28.68 12.61
C GLU A 311 -8.53 -27.23 12.91
N VAL A 312 -7.56 -26.70 12.15
CA VAL A 312 -7.15 -25.29 12.27
C VAL A 312 -8.27 -24.40 11.75
N ALA A 313 -8.74 -23.49 12.58
CA ALA A 313 -9.68 -22.46 12.16
C ALA A 313 -9.05 -21.54 11.10
N PRO A 314 -9.84 -20.96 10.19
CA PRO A 314 -9.33 -20.00 9.21
C PRO A 314 -8.64 -18.81 9.90
N PRO A 315 -7.72 -18.12 9.18
CA PRO A 315 -7.04 -16.96 9.75
C PRO A 315 -8.07 -15.87 10.07
N GLY A 316 -7.85 -15.17 11.18
CA GLY A 316 -8.62 -13.97 11.50
C GLY A 316 -8.33 -12.84 10.52
N LEU A 317 -9.06 -11.73 10.62
CA LEU A 317 -8.88 -10.57 9.73
C LEU A 317 -7.42 -10.08 9.71
N GLY A 318 -6.77 -9.99 10.88
CA GLY A 318 -5.40 -9.51 10.99
C GLY A 318 -4.39 -10.42 10.27
N THR A 319 -4.38 -11.70 10.61
CA THR A 319 -3.52 -12.72 9.98
C THR A 319 -3.82 -12.87 8.48
N GLY A 320 -5.09 -12.84 8.08
CA GLY A 320 -5.49 -12.87 6.67
C GLY A 320 -4.97 -11.69 5.86
N LEU A 321 -5.04 -10.47 6.40
CA LEU A 321 -4.50 -9.28 5.74
C LEU A 321 -2.97 -9.34 5.56
N VAL A 322 -2.26 -9.92 6.53
CA VAL A 322 -0.81 -10.11 6.44
C VAL A 322 -0.46 -11.17 5.40
N LEU A 323 -1.18 -12.30 5.39
CA LEU A 323 -1.00 -13.36 4.39
C LEU A 323 -1.22 -12.83 2.95
N ASP A 324 -2.23 -12.01 2.73
CA ASP A 324 -2.51 -11.37 1.43
C ASP A 324 -1.36 -10.45 0.94
N GLN A 325 -0.52 -9.95 1.86
CA GLN A 325 0.61 -9.08 1.50
C GLN A 325 1.79 -9.87 0.94
N PHE A 326 1.97 -11.15 1.30
CA PHE A 326 3.14 -11.93 0.88
C PHE A 326 3.26 -12.11 -0.63
N ASP A 327 2.14 -12.11 -1.36
CA ASP A 327 2.14 -12.12 -2.83
C ASP A 327 2.74 -10.86 -3.46
N THR A 328 2.91 -9.80 -2.67
CA THR A 328 3.36 -8.48 -3.11
C THR A 328 4.73 -8.08 -2.59
N LEU A 329 5.27 -8.81 -1.61
CA LEU A 329 6.59 -8.56 -1.03
C LEU A 329 7.68 -8.94 -2.03
N ASP A 330 8.65 -8.05 -2.19
CA ASP A 330 9.79 -8.20 -3.10
C ASP A 330 11.07 -8.44 -2.27
N PRO A 331 11.68 -9.64 -2.30
CA PRO A 331 12.91 -9.91 -1.53
C PRO A 331 14.10 -9.06 -1.97
N ASP A 332 14.01 -8.44 -3.16
CA ASP A 332 15.00 -7.49 -3.64
C ASP A 332 14.70 -6.04 -3.21
N ASP A 333 13.58 -5.74 -2.52
CA ASP A 333 13.23 -4.39 -2.05
C ASP A 333 13.62 -4.16 -0.59
N ILE A 334 14.47 -3.16 -0.35
CA ILE A 334 14.93 -2.78 1.00
C ILE A 334 13.79 -2.44 1.96
N ALA A 335 12.71 -1.84 1.47
CA ALA A 335 11.60 -1.47 2.34
C ALA A 335 10.84 -2.71 2.84
N ASP A 336 10.64 -3.68 1.95
CA ASP A 336 9.95 -4.93 2.27
C ASP A 336 10.84 -5.78 3.20
N VAL A 337 12.13 -5.90 2.90
CA VAL A 337 13.11 -6.60 3.76
C VAL A 337 13.23 -5.94 5.13
N ALA A 338 13.33 -4.60 5.19
CA ALA A 338 13.42 -3.87 6.46
C ALA A 338 12.14 -4.00 7.30
N LEU A 339 10.96 -3.99 6.66
CA LEU A 339 9.70 -4.24 7.34
C LEU A 339 9.71 -5.63 7.98
N ILE A 340 10.09 -6.66 7.23
CA ILE A 340 10.10 -8.04 7.72
C ILE A 340 11.11 -8.21 8.86
N ILE A 341 12.36 -7.76 8.68
CA ILE A 341 13.44 -7.96 9.65
C ILE A 341 13.18 -7.25 10.98
N THR A 342 12.43 -6.15 10.95
CA THR A 342 12.06 -5.40 12.16
C THR A 342 10.77 -5.90 12.80
N ALA A 343 9.80 -6.37 12.01
CA ALA A 343 8.52 -6.85 12.52
C ALA A 343 8.62 -8.27 13.11
N THR A 344 9.44 -9.15 12.51
CA THR A 344 9.52 -10.57 12.90
C THR A 344 9.89 -10.76 14.38
N PRO A 345 10.94 -10.10 14.93
CA PRO A 345 11.27 -10.22 16.36
C PRO A 345 10.16 -9.76 17.31
N VAL A 346 9.35 -8.79 16.88
CA VAL A 346 8.26 -8.26 17.71
C VAL A 346 7.16 -9.30 17.85
N PHE A 347 6.85 -10.04 16.77
CA PHE A 347 5.87 -11.12 16.80
C PHE A 347 6.37 -12.33 17.59
N GLU A 348 7.62 -12.76 17.38
CA GLU A 348 8.28 -13.83 18.14
C GLU A 348 8.26 -13.53 19.65
N THR A 349 8.68 -12.32 20.04
CA THR A 349 8.68 -11.90 21.46
C THR A 349 7.28 -11.90 22.07
N PHE A 350 6.25 -11.52 21.30
CA PHE A 350 4.88 -11.47 21.80
C PHE A 350 4.30 -12.87 22.04
N LEU A 351 4.62 -13.83 21.17
CA LEU A 351 4.26 -15.24 21.36
C LEU A 351 4.92 -15.83 22.61
N ASP A 352 6.22 -15.61 22.78
CA ASP A 352 7.03 -16.12 23.90
C ASP A 352 6.58 -15.56 25.25
N ALA A 353 6.32 -14.25 25.32
CA ALA A 353 5.97 -13.59 26.57
C ALA A 353 4.51 -13.80 26.99
N GLY A 354 3.61 -14.06 26.04
CA GLY A 354 2.17 -14.12 26.28
C GLY A 354 1.57 -15.52 26.14
N THR A 355 1.66 -16.08 24.94
CA THR A 355 0.93 -17.30 24.55
C THR A 355 1.48 -18.54 25.24
N ILE A 356 2.80 -18.70 25.28
CA ILE A 356 3.45 -19.89 25.86
C ILE A 356 3.16 -20.05 27.37
N PRO A 357 3.36 -19.03 28.23
CA PRO A 357 3.03 -19.15 29.65
C PRO A 357 1.56 -19.47 29.90
N PHE A 358 0.66 -18.88 29.10
CA PHE A 358 -0.76 -19.18 29.16
C PHE A 358 -1.04 -20.66 28.85
N LEU A 359 -0.54 -21.17 27.72
CA LEU A 359 -0.75 -22.56 27.30
C LEU A 359 -0.20 -23.57 28.32
N ARG A 360 1.02 -23.35 28.84
CA ARG A 360 1.63 -24.20 29.88
C ARG A 360 0.79 -24.25 31.17
N SER A 361 0.10 -23.16 31.50
CA SER A 361 -0.77 -23.10 32.68
C SER A 361 -2.18 -23.67 32.45
N HIS A 362 -2.61 -23.82 31.19
CA HIS A 362 -4.01 -24.11 30.87
C HIS A 362 -4.34 -25.61 31.09
N PRO A 363 -5.34 -25.95 31.92
CA PRO A 363 -5.61 -27.34 32.33
C PRO A 363 -5.92 -28.32 31.19
N SER A 364 -6.47 -27.82 30.07
CA SER A 364 -6.88 -28.65 28.93
C SER A 364 -5.74 -29.11 28.01
N VAL A 365 -4.57 -28.46 28.08
CA VAL A 365 -3.43 -28.74 27.19
C VAL A 365 -2.11 -28.95 27.91
N ARG A 366 -2.03 -28.62 29.22
CA ARG A 366 -0.85 -28.91 30.03
C ARG A 366 -0.49 -30.39 30.05
N GLY A 367 0.79 -30.70 30.04
CA GLY A 367 1.32 -32.05 30.16
C GLY A 367 2.59 -32.27 29.34
N ASP A 368 3.18 -33.46 29.47
CA ASP A 368 4.50 -33.82 28.96
C ASP A 368 4.70 -33.53 27.47
N LEU A 369 3.65 -33.71 26.65
CA LEU A 369 3.70 -33.40 25.21
C LEU A 369 3.87 -31.90 24.95
N LEU A 370 3.03 -31.07 25.57
CA LEU A 370 3.10 -29.62 25.37
C LEU A 370 4.41 -29.08 25.93
N ASP A 371 4.83 -29.56 27.10
CA ASP A 371 6.09 -29.13 27.71
C ASP A 371 7.28 -29.51 26.82
N ALA A 372 7.32 -30.73 26.27
CA ALA A 372 8.36 -31.15 25.34
C ALA A 372 8.33 -30.39 24.01
N LEU A 373 7.15 -30.08 23.47
CA LEU A 373 7.02 -29.28 22.26
C LEU A 373 7.56 -27.87 22.49
N VAL A 374 7.07 -27.19 23.53
CA VAL A 374 7.45 -25.81 23.82
C VAL A 374 8.92 -25.71 24.23
N GLU A 375 9.50 -26.69 24.93
CA GLU A 375 10.94 -26.70 25.21
C GLU A 375 11.80 -26.72 23.93
N ARG A 376 11.32 -27.37 22.87
CA ARG A 376 12.02 -27.37 21.58
C ARG A 376 11.80 -26.06 20.81
N VAL A 377 10.59 -25.53 20.81
CA VAL A 377 10.27 -24.22 20.23
C VAL A 377 11.08 -23.12 20.91
N ASP A 378 11.02 -23.00 22.23
CA ASP A 378 11.76 -21.99 23.03
C ASP A 378 13.27 -22.01 22.74
N ARG A 379 13.82 -23.18 22.38
CA ARG A 379 15.24 -23.34 22.03
C ARG A 379 15.56 -22.80 20.64
N ASP A 380 14.67 -23.02 19.68
CA ASP A 380 14.81 -22.54 18.31
C ASP A 380 14.63 -21.00 18.27
N GLU A 381 13.62 -20.47 18.99
CA GLU A 381 13.33 -19.02 19.09
C GLU A 381 14.51 -18.17 19.60
N GLY A 382 15.33 -18.73 20.50
CA GLY A 382 16.51 -18.04 20.99
C GLY A 382 17.50 -17.68 19.88
N ALA A 383 17.61 -18.51 18.84
CA ALA A 383 18.44 -18.24 17.67
C ALA A 383 17.75 -17.27 16.70
N HIS A 384 16.43 -17.40 16.51
CA HIS A 384 15.62 -16.51 15.67
C HIS A 384 15.78 -15.04 16.10
N LEU A 385 15.51 -14.78 17.38
CA LEU A 385 15.61 -13.46 17.98
C LEU A 385 17.05 -12.92 17.90
N ALA A 386 18.05 -13.74 18.23
CA ALA A 386 19.44 -13.29 18.23
C ALA A 386 19.91 -12.81 16.84
N VAL A 387 19.57 -13.54 15.78
CA VAL A 387 19.96 -13.19 14.41
C VAL A 387 19.14 -11.99 13.89
N ASN A 388 17.83 -11.97 14.09
CA ASN A 388 17.02 -10.83 13.64
C ASN A 388 17.37 -9.54 14.38
N TRP A 389 17.66 -9.58 15.69
CA TRP A 389 18.15 -8.40 16.43
C TRP A 389 19.56 -7.97 16.01
N MET A 390 20.40 -8.89 15.54
CA MET A 390 21.70 -8.55 14.96
C MET A 390 21.52 -7.82 13.63
N MET A 391 20.60 -8.29 12.77
CA MET A 391 20.40 -7.71 11.44
C MET A 391 19.51 -6.47 11.38
N SER A 392 18.73 -6.20 12.43
CA SER A 392 17.85 -5.01 12.52
C SER A 392 18.55 -3.76 13.08
N ARG A 393 19.81 -3.89 13.55
CA ARG A 393 20.66 -2.77 13.99
C ARG A 393 21.30 -2.09 12.79
#